data_AF-A0A9J6RI82-F1
#
_entry.id   AF-A0A9J6RI82-F1
#
_cell.length_a   1.000
_cell.length_b   1.000
_cell.length_c   1.000
_cell.angle_alpha   90.00
_cell.angle_beta   90.00
_cell.angle_gamma   90.00
#
_symmetry.space_group_name_H-M   'P 1'
#
loop_
_entity.id
_entity.type
_entity.pdbx_description
1 polymer ?
#
loop_
_entity_poly.entity_id
_entity_poly.type
_entity_poly.pdbx_seq_one_letter_code
_entity_poly.pdbx_strand_id
1 'polypeptide(L)'
;MKFQGTNTYIATDDLQTAVNAAVTLQRPLLIKGEPGTGKTLLAEQVAESLGLELIQWHIKSTTKAQQGLYEYDAVSRLRDSQLGDERVHDIKHYIRKGKLWQAFEAEQQVVLLIDEVDKADIEFPNDLLVELDKMEFFVYETGQTIKAKHRPIIIITSNNEKELPDAFLRRCFFHFISFPDRETMKRIVDVHFPNVQLDLVNQAMDMFFEVRDIPGLRKKPSTSELIDWLKLLMADDMPDEILKNHDSSKAIPPLYGALLKNEQDVHMLERLAFLQRREQR
;
A
#
# COMPACT_ATOMS: atom_id res chain seq x y z
N MET A 1 10.30 -19.97 9.98
CA MET A 1 10.59 -18.90 9.00
C MET A 1 10.62 -17.59 9.76
N LYS A 2 11.69 -16.79 9.67
CA LYS A 2 11.78 -15.49 10.34
C LYS A 2 12.17 -14.42 9.33
N PHE A 3 11.35 -13.38 9.22
CA PHE A 3 11.64 -12.14 8.51
C PHE A 3 12.60 -11.30 9.35
N GLN A 4 13.71 -10.87 8.76
CA GLN A 4 14.75 -10.04 9.39
C GLN A 4 14.88 -8.65 8.74
N GLY A 5 13.95 -8.28 7.86
CA GLY A 5 14.10 -7.13 6.96
C GLY A 5 14.91 -7.48 5.71
N THR A 6 15.08 -6.50 4.83
CA THR A 6 15.86 -6.61 3.59
C THR A 6 16.69 -5.35 3.39
N ASN A 7 17.64 -5.39 2.44
CA ASN A 7 18.53 -4.25 2.17
C ASN A 7 17.77 -3.01 1.67
N THR A 8 16.55 -3.19 1.15
CA THR A 8 15.76 -2.14 0.49
C THR A 8 14.57 -1.66 1.35
N TYR A 9 14.26 -2.36 2.45
CA TYR A 9 13.14 -2.00 3.31
C TYR A 9 13.55 -1.96 4.79
N ILE A 10 13.46 -0.75 5.36
CA ILE A 10 13.82 -0.47 6.74
C ILE A 10 12.64 -0.85 7.63
N ALA A 11 12.63 -2.11 8.07
CA ALA A 11 11.65 -2.61 9.03
C ALA A 11 12.10 -2.33 10.46
N THR A 12 11.23 -1.70 11.27
CA THR A 12 11.42 -1.59 12.72
C THR A 12 11.34 -2.97 13.38
N ASP A 13 11.96 -3.14 14.55
CA ASP A 13 11.91 -4.40 15.31
C ASP A 13 10.47 -4.82 15.63
N ASP A 14 9.60 -3.84 15.90
CA ASP A 14 8.17 -4.07 16.16
C ASP A 14 7.46 -4.62 14.91
N LEU A 15 7.77 -4.08 13.73
CA LEU A 15 7.19 -4.54 12.47
C LEU A 15 7.67 -5.96 12.15
N GLN A 16 8.96 -6.24 12.33
CA GLN A 16 9.51 -7.58 12.14
C GLN A 16 8.85 -8.58 13.09
N THR A 17 8.65 -8.19 14.35
CA THR A 17 7.97 -9.02 15.36
C THR A 17 6.52 -9.29 14.97
N ALA A 18 5.79 -8.27 14.50
CA ALA A 18 4.40 -8.42 14.05
C ALA A 18 4.28 -9.38 12.85
N VAL A 19 5.16 -9.24 11.85
CA VAL A 19 5.23 -10.15 10.70
C VAL A 19 5.52 -11.57 11.16
N ASN A 20 6.55 -11.76 11.98
CA ASN A 20 6.94 -13.08 12.45
C ASN A 20 5.86 -13.76 13.31
N ALA A 21 5.14 -12.98 14.14
CA ALA A 21 4.01 -13.47 14.91
C ALA A 21 2.85 -13.91 14.01
N ALA A 22 2.49 -13.09 13.00
CA ALA A 22 1.45 -13.41 12.04
C ALA A 22 1.76 -14.69 11.23
N VAL A 23 2.99 -14.84 10.75
CA VAL A 23 3.46 -16.03 10.04
C VAL A 23 3.42 -17.27 10.95
N THR A 24 3.92 -17.16 12.18
CA THR A 24 3.99 -18.28 13.13
C THR A 24 2.60 -18.76 13.55
N LEU A 25 1.68 -17.82 13.79
CA LEU A 25 0.32 -18.11 14.23
C LEU A 25 -0.65 -18.35 13.08
N GLN A 26 -0.19 -18.23 11.83
CA GLN A 26 -1.00 -18.34 10.62
C GLN A 26 -2.26 -17.45 10.66
N ARG A 27 -2.10 -16.24 11.19
CA ARG A 27 -3.16 -15.24 11.28
C ARG A 27 -2.88 -14.11 10.27
N PRO A 28 -3.92 -13.52 9.66
CA PRO A 28 -3.73 -12.38 8.77
C PRO A 28 -3.07 -11.20 9.49
N LEU A 29 -2.16 -10.51 8.81
CA LEU A 29 -1.53 -9.29 9.29
C LEU A 29 -2.16 -8.08 8.62
N LEU A 30 -2.86 -7.25 9.39
CA LEU A 30 -3.38 -5.96 8.95
C LEU A 30 -2.38 -4.85 9.27
N ILE A 31 -1.90 -4.21 8.21
CA ILE A 31 -1.00 -3.07 8.25
C ILE A 31 -1.79 -1.80 7.93
N LYS A 32 -1.87 -0.89 8.91
CA LYS A 32 -2.39 0.46 8.72
C LYS A 32 -1.28 1.48 8.72
N GLY A 33 -1.47 2.57 7.99
CA GLY A 33 -0.53 3.69 8.00
C GLY A 33 -0.85 4.67 6.88
N GLU A 34 -0.22 5.82 6.92
CA GLU A 34 -0.40 6.86 5.90
C GLU A 34 0.03 6.36 4.49
N PRO A 35 -0.49 6.96 3.40
CA PRO A 35 0.02 6.70 2.06
C PRO A 35 1.54 6.91 1.98
N GLY A 36 2.23 6.03 1.23
CA GLY A 36 3.67 6.13 1.03
C GLY A 36 4.56 5.65 2.20
N THR A 37 4.01 5.00 3.23
CA THR A 37 4.81 4.37 4.31
C THR A 37 5.36 2.98 3.97
N GLY A 38 5.23 2.52 2.71
CA GLY A 38 5.80 1.25 2.25
C GLY A 38 5.01 0.00 2.64
N LYS A 39 3.70 0.10 2.89
CA LYS A 39 2.84 -1.04 3.27
C LYS A 39 2.78 -2.15 2.21
N THR A 40 2.63 -1.79 0.93
CA THR A 40 2.63 -2.73 -0.19
C THR A 40 3.99 -3.39 -0.35
N LEU A 41 5.07 -2.60 -0.28
CA LEU A 41 6.45 -3.07 -0.37
C LEU A 41 6.80 -4.08 0.72
N LEU A 42 6.24 -3.95 1.93
CA LEU A 42 6.42 -4.94 3.00
C LEU A 42 6.07 -6.36 2.53
N ALA A 43 4.96 -6.55 1.82
CA ALA A 43 4.55 -7.88 1.38
C ALA A 43 5.49 -8.47 0.32
N GLU A 44 6.02 -7.64 -0.56
CA GLU A 44 7.06 -8.01 -1.52
C GLU A 44 8.32 -8.48 -0.81
N GLN A 45 8.76 -7.73 0.21
CA GLN A 45 9.96 -8.05 0.97
C GLN A 45 9.78 -9.29 1.86
N VAL A 46 8.59 -9.52 2.39
CA VAL A 46 8.27 -10.77 3.10
C VAL A 46 8.30 -11.97 2.15
N ALA A 47 7.71 -11.84 0.96
CA ALA A 47 7.75 -12.91 -0.05
C ALA A 47 9.19 -13.23 -0.49
N GLU A 48 9.98 -12.19 -0.78
CA GLU A 48 11.39 -12.32 -1.17
C GLU A 48 12.23 -12.96 -0.05
N SER A 49 12.13 -12.44 1.17
CA SER A 49 12.89 -12.96 2.33
C SER A 49 12.56 -14.41 2.66
N LEU A 50 11.33 -14.84 2.41
CA LEU A 50 10.88 -16.22 2.66
C LEU A 50 11.01 -17.12 1.43
N GLY A 51 11.40 -16.58 0.28
CA GLY A 51 11.48 -17.32 -0.99
C GLY A 51 10.13 -17.84 -1.48
N LEU A 52 9.04 -17.12 -1.20
CA LEU A 52 7.67 -17.52 -1.54
C LEU A 52 7.14 -16.69 -2.72
N GLU A 53 6.21 -17.25 -3.48
CA GLU A 53 5.47 -16.51 -4.50
C GLU A 53 4.55 -15.47 -3.84
N LEU A 54 4.49 -14.28 -4.43
CA LEU A 54 3.57 -13.22 -4.02
C LEU A 54 2.36 -13.16 -4.96
N ILE A 55 1.17 -13.35 -4.40
CA ILE A 55 -0.10 -13.11 -5.08
C ILE A 55 -0.64 -11.77 -4.59
N GLN A 56 -0.71 -10.79 -5.49
CA GLN A 56 -1.27 -9.48 -5.19
C GLN A 56 -2.74 -9.38 -5.64
N TRP A 57 -3.58 -8.89 -4.74
CA TRP A 57 -4.97 -8.54 -5.00
C TRP A 57 -5.23 -7.07 -4.60
N HIS A 58 -5.18 -6.19 -5.60
CA HIS A 58 -5.49 -4.77 -5.39
C HIS A 58 -6.99 -4.53 -5.37
N ILE A 59 -7.46 -3.92 -4.29
CA ILE A 59 -8.87 -3.62 -4.07
C ILE A 59 -9.22 -2.28 -4.72
N LYS A 60 -10.33 -2.27 -5.46
CA LYS A 60 -10.92 -1.08 -6.07
C LYS A 60 -12.25 -0.76 -5.40
N SER A 61 -12.77 0.44 -5.62
CA SER A 61 -14.07 0.87 -5.09
C SER A 61 -15.23 -0.02 -5.53
N THR A 62 -15.11 -0.69 -6.67
CA THR A 62 -16.12 -1.61 -7.21
C THR A 62 -15.84 -3.07 -6.89
N THR A 63 -14.74 -3.37 -6.20
CA THR A 63 -14.35 -4.75 -5.90
C THR A 63 -15.30 -5.37 -4.88
N LYS A 64 -15.77 -6.58 -5.18
CA LYS A 64 -16.58 -7.41 -4.29
C LYS A 64 -15.78 -8.60 -3.78
N ALA A 65 -16.07 -9.07 -2.57
CA ALA A 65 -15.41 -10.22 -1.95
C ALA A 65 -15.47 -11.46 -2.86
N GLN A 66 -16.63 -11.69 -3.47
CA GLN A 66 -16.86 -12.76 -4.43
C GLN A 66 -15.82 -12.79 -5.57
N GLN A 67 -15.34 -11.65 -6.06
CA GLN A 67 -14.33 -11.61 -7.14
C GLN A 67 -12.95 -12.11 -6.69
N GLY A 68 -12.68 -12.04 -5.39
CA GLY A 68 -11.50 -12.69 -4.79
C GLY A 68 -11.61 -14.21 -4.78
N LEU A 69 -12.84 -14.74 -4.71
CA LEU A 69 -13.13 -16.16 -4.75
C LEU A 69 -13.16 -16.63 -6.21
N TYR A 70 -14.16 -16.20 -6.98
CA TYR A 70 -14.31 -16.51 -8.39
C TYR A 70 -15.36 -15.63 -9.07
N GLU A 71 -15.27 -15.54 -10.39
CA GLU A 71 -16.30 -14.95 -11.24
C GLU A 71 -16.90 -16.02 -12.17
N TYR A 72 -18.22 -16.05 -12.26
CA TYR A 72 -18.94 -16.94 -13.16
C TYR A 72 -19.44 -16.18 -14.40
N ASP A 73 -18.94 -16.57 -15.56
CA ASP A 73 -19.28 -15.99 -16.87
C ASP A 73 -20.55 -16.64 -17.45
N ALA A 74 -21.69 -16.32 -16.84
CA ALA A 74 -23.00 -16.81 -17.26
C ALA A 74 -23.35 -16.42 -18.71
N VAL A 75 -22.85 -15.27 -19.18
CA VAL A 75 -23.15 -14.73 -20.52
C VAL A 75 -22.47 -15.57 -21.60
N SER A 76 -21.18 -15.85 -21.45
CA SER A 76 -20.46 -16.73 -22.37
C SER A 76 -21.09 -18.13 -22.38
N ARG A 77 -21.49 -18.66 -21.21
CA ARG A 77 -22.16 -19.96 -21.14
C ARG A 77 -23.50 -19.98 -21.88
N LEU A 78 -24.31 -18.93 -21.73
CA LEU A 78 -25.60 -18.83 -22.42
C LEU A 78 -25.41 -18.76 -23.93
N ARG A 79 -24.46 -17.95 -24.40
CA ARG A 79 -24.14 -17.83 -25.83
C ARG A 79 -23.68 -19.16 -26.40
N ASP A 80 -22.74 -19.82 -25.76
CA ASP A 80 -22.18 -21.10 -26.22
C ASP A 80 -23.25 -22.21 -26.19
N SER A 81 -24.18 -22.16 -25.21
CA SER A 81 -25.35 -23.06 -25.14
C SER A 81 -26.30 -22.88 -26.32
N GLN A 82 -26.47 -21.65 -26.83
CA GLN A 82 -27.31 -21.37 -28.00
C GLN A 82 -26.65 -21.82 -29.31
N LEU A 83 -25.31 -21.83 -29.36
CA LEU A 83 -24.52 -22.25 -30.52
C LEU A 83 -24.26 -23.75 -30.58
N GLY A 84 -24.68 -24.51 -29.55
CA GLY A 84 -24.49 -25.97 -29.49
C GLY A 84 -23.05 -26.40 -29.19
N ASP A 85 -22.25 -25.56 -28.51
CA ASP A 85 -20.88 -25.90 -28.12
C ASP A 85 -20.87 -26.94 -26.98
N GLU A 86 -20.13 -28.04 -27.16
CA GLU A 86 -20.00 -29.11 -26.17
C GLU A 86 -19.34 -28.65 -24.86
N ARG A 87 -18.57 -27.55 -24.88
CA ARG A 87 -17.91 -26.97 -23.70
C ARG A 87 -18.89 -26.58 -22.60
N VAL A 88 -20.15 -26.33 -22.95
CA VAL A 88 -21.23 -25.91 -22.04
C VAL A 88 -21.54 -26.97 -20.98
N HIS A 89 -21.23 -28.24 -21.27
CA HIS A 89 -21.46 -29.36 -20.34
C HIS A 89 -20.53 -29.31 -19.12
N ASP A 90 -19.36 -28.69 -19.22
CA ASP A 90 -18.48 -28.46 -18.06
C ASP A 90 -18.52 -26.98 -17.65
N ILE A 91 -19.22 -26.71 -16.53
CA ILE A 91 -19.38 -25.37 -15.99
C ILE A 91 -18.05 -24.71 -15.58
N LYS A 92 -17.00 -25.51 -15.32
CA LYS A 92 -15.68 -25.00 -14.93
C LYS A 92 -15.05 -24.11 -16.00
N HIS A 93 -15.38 -24.32 -17.28
CA HIS A 93 -14.91 -23.45 -18.37
C HIS A 93 -15.37 -21.99 -18.23
N TYR A 94 -16.44 -21.76 -17.46
CA TYR A 94 -17.04 -20.44 -17.26
C TYR A 94 -16.71 -19.86 -15.88
N ILE A 95 -15.85 -20.51 -15.10
CA ILE A 95 -15.43 -20.04 -13.79
C ILE A 95 -14.01 -19.49 -13.90
N ARG A 96 -13.86 -18.21 -13.60
CA ARG A 96 -12.58 -17.53 -13.51
C ARG A 96 -12.15 -17.49 -12.06
N LYS A 97 -11.02 -18.12 -11.74
CA LYS A 97 -10.48 -18.18 -10.38
C LYS A 97 -10.03 -16.79 -9.92
N GLY A 98 -10.54 -16.36 -8.77
CA GLY A 98 -10.09 -15.15 -8.09
C GLY A 98 -8.74 -15.35 -7.40
N LYS A 99 -8.22 -14.27 -6.81
CA LYS A 99 -6.89 -14.27 -6.18
C LYS A 99 -6.80 -15.15 -4.93
N LEU A 100 -7.87 -15.20 -4.13
CA LEU A 100 -7.93 -16.08 -2.96
C LEU A 100 -7.97 -17.55 -3.38
N TRP A 101 -8.72 -17.88 -4.44
CA TRP A 101 -8.71 -19.24 -5.01
C TRP A 101 -7.31 -19.63 -5.47
N GLN A 102 -6.64 -18.78 -6.25
CA GLN A 102 -5.28 -19.02 -6.71
C GLN A 102 -4.33 -19.31 -5.54
N ALA A 103 -4.43 -18.53 -4.45
CA ALA A 103 -3.64 -18.74 -3.25
C ALA A 103 -3.95 -20.06 -2.52
N PHE A 104 -5.23 -20.47 -2.49
CA PHE A 104 -5.65 -21.70 -1.81
C PHE A 104 -5.24 -22.96 -2.57
N GLU A 105 -5.24 -22.94 -3.89
CA GLU A 105 -4.85 -24.10 -4.70
C GLU A 105 -3.35 -24.19 -5.02
N ALA A 106 -2.57 -23.17 -4.66
CA ALA A 106 -1.13 -23.15 -4.87
C ALA A 106 -0.46 -24.42 -4.29
N GLU A 107 0.46 -25.01 -5.06
CA GLU A 107 1.19 -26.24 -4.68
C GLU A 107 2.27 -25.99 -3.62
N GLN A 108 2.54 -24.72 -3.31
CA GLN A 108 3.45 -24.28 -2.27
C GLN A 108 2.79 -23.17 -1.45
N GLN A 109 3.33 -22.90 -0.26
CA GLN A 109 2.87 -21.76 0.53
C GLN A 109 3.20 -20.45 -0.21
N VAL A 110 2.25 -19.53 -0.24
CA VAL A 110 2.40 -18.22 -0.90
C VAL A 110 2.15 -17.09 0.09
N VAL A 111 2.61 -15.89 -0.26
CA VAL A 111 2.18 -14.64 0.37
C VAL A 111 1.01 -14.09 -0.42
N LEU A 112 -0.14 -13.86 0.24
CA LEU A 112 -1.29 -13.19 -0.35
C LEU A 112 -1.37 -11.76 0.19
N LEU A 113 -1.20 -10.79 -0.69
CA LEU A 113 -1.41 -9.37 -0.39
C LEU A 113 -2.84 -8.96 -0.79
N ILE A 114 -3.64 -8.53 0.18
CA ILE A 114 -4.91 -7.83 -0.05
C ILE A 114 -4.64 -6.34 0.16
N ASP A 115 -4.45 -5.62 -0.94
CA ASP A 115 -3.94 -4.24 -0.91
C ASP A 115 -5.09 -3.23 -0.92
N GLU A 116 -5.00 -2.23 -0.03
CA GLU A 116 -5.96 -1.12 0.10
C GLU A 116 -7.40 -1.59 0.36
N VAL A 117 -7.56 -2.47 1.35
CA VAL A 117 -8.85 -3.11 1.69
C VAL A 117 -9.98 -2.12 1.99
N ASP A 118 -9.63 -0.90 2.41
CA ASP A 118 -10.54 0.20 2.73
C ASP A 118 -11.09 0.96 1.50
N LYS A 119 -10.60 0.67 0.29
CA LYS A 119 -11.14 1.27 -0.94
C LYS A 119 -12.51 0.73 -1.33
N ALA A 120 -12.77 -0.55 -1.07
CA ALA A 120 -14.05 -1.19 -1.38
C ALA A 120 -15.19 -0.70 -0.45
N ASP A 121 -16.36 -1.27 -0.66
CA ASP A 121 -17.52 -1.06 0.21
C ASP A 121 -17.24 -1.51 1.65
N ILE A 122 -17.98 -0.95 2.62
CA ILE A 122 -17.82 -1.26 4.05
C ILE A 122 -18.14 -2.74 4.37
N GLU A 123 -18.94 -3.40 3.54
CA GLU A 123 -19.27 -4.83 3.67
C GLU A 123 -18.10 -5.74 3.25
N PHE A 124 -17.24 -5.27 2.34
CA PHE A 124 -16.19 -6.08 1.71
C PHE A 124 -15.27 -6.84 2.70
N PRO A 125 -14.73 -6.22 3.78
CA PRO A 125 -13.88 -6.93 4.72
C PRO A 125 -14.64 -8.02 5.48
N ASN A 126 -15.90 -7.77 5.83
CA ASN A 126 -16.73 -8.72 6.57
C ASN A 126 -17.08 -9.94 5.71
N ASP A 127 -17.32 -9.73 4.42
CA ASP A 127 -17.65 -10.76 3.44
C ASP A 127 -16.48 -11.72 3.15
N LEU A 128 -15.26 -11.42 3.60
CA LEU A 128 -14.09 -12.29 3.49
C LEU A 128 -13.76 -13.02 4.79
N LEU A 129 -14.46 -12.73 5.88
CA LEU A 129 -14.07 -13.22 7.21
C LEU A 129 -14.10 -14.74 7.32
N VAL A 130 -15.15 -15.36 6.78
CA VAL A 130 -15.33 -16.81 6.90
C VAL A 130 -14.24 -17.53 6.11
N GLU A 131 -13.93 -17.01 4.94
CA GLU A 131 -12.97 -17.56 3.99
C GLU A 131 -11.55 -17.42 4.51
N LEU A 132 -11.20 -16.26 5.08
CA LEU A 132 -9.89 -16.03 5.70
C LEU A 132 -9.72 -16.77 7.04
N ASP A 133 -10.79 -17.00 7.81
CA ASP A 133 -10.71 -17.77 9.07
C ASP A 133 -10.58 -19.27 8.80
N LYS A 134 -11.43 -19.80 7.92
CA LYS A 134 -11.50 -21.25 7.65
C LYS A 134 -10.50 -21.71 6.59
N MET A 135 -9.98 -20.78 5.78
CA MET A 135 -9.14 -21.07 4.61
C MET A 135 -9.86 -21.98 3.60
N GLU A 136 -11.18 -21.77 3.46
CA GLU A 136 -12.02 -22.48 2.49
C GLU A 136 -13.22 -21.64 2.07
N PHE A 137 -13.77 -21.92 0.88
CA PHE A 137 -15.03 -21.33 0.41
C PHE A 137 -15.78 -22.32 -0.51
N PHE A 138 -17.07 -22.10 -0.69
CA PHE A 138 -17.93 -22.95 -1.52
C PHE A 138 -18.20 -22.30 -2.89
N VAL A 139 -18.16 -23.13 -3.94
CA VAL A 139 -18.40 -22.74 -5.32
C VAL A 139 -19.75 -23.32 -5.73
N TYR A 140 -20.77 -22.47 -5.78
CA TYR A 140 -22.15 -22.91 -5.95
C TYR A 140 -22.39 -23.59 -7.30
N GLU A 141 -21.75 -23.09 -8.35
CA GLU A 141 -21.88 -23.57 -9.72
C GLU A 141 -21.35 -24.99 -9.90
N THR A 142 -20.29 -25.35 -9.17
CA THR A 142 -19.67 -26.68 -9.26
C THR A 142 -20.08 -27.60 -8.12
N GLY A 143 -20.68 -27.06 -7.05
CA GLY A 143 -20.95 -27.78 -5.82
C GLY A 143 -19.69 -28.17 -5.03
N GLN A 144 -18.56 -27.51 -5.29
CA GLN A 144 -17.26 -27.86 -4.70
C GLN A 144 -16.87 -26.91 -3.58
N THR A 145 -16.26 -27.44 -2.52
CA THR A 145 -15.56 -26.64 -1.51
C THR A 145 -14.08 -26.57 -1.87
N ILE A 146 -13.57 -25.37 -2.07
CA ILE A 146 -12.15 -25.11 -2.28
C ILE A 146 -11.53 -24.87 -0.91
N LYS A 147 -10.52 -25.67 -0.54
CA LYS A 147 -9.75 -25.52 0.70
C LYS A 147 -8.30 -25.21 0.38
N ALA A 148 -7.66 -24.38 1.20
CA ALA A 148 -6.25 -24.10 1.06
C ALA A 148 -5.40 -25.37 1.27
N LYS A 149 -4.62 -25.75 0.25
CA LYS A 149 -3.63 -26.85 0.35
C LYS A 149 -2.52 -26.46 1.33
N HIS A 150 -2.01 -25.24 1.18
CA HIS A 150 -1.06 -24.60 2.07
C HIS A 150 -1.64 -23.27 2.52
N ARG A 151 -1.73 -23.05 3.84
CA ARG A 151 -2.27 -21.80 4.38
C ARG A 151 -1.38 -20.62 3.95
N PRO A 152 -1.90 -19.65 3.18
CA PRO A 152 -1.09 -18.52 2.72
C PRO A 152 -0.73 -17.60 3.90
N ILE A 153 0.40 -16.90 3.76
CA ILE A 153 0.72 -15.78 4.64
C ILE A 153 -0.08 -14.58 4.12
N ILE A 154 -1.09 -14.15 4.86
CA ILE A 154 -1.98 -13.08 4.43
C ILE A 154 -1.51 -11.75 5.01
N ILE A 155 -1.22 -10.80 4.14
CA ILE A 155 -0.92 -9.41 4.49
C ILE A 155 -2.04 -8.55 3.89
N ILE A 156 -2.62 -7.69 4.72
CA ILE A 156 -3.73 -6.81 4.38
C ILE A 156 -3.27 -5.39 4.64
N THR A 157 -3.43 -4.48 3.68
CA THR A 157 -3.04 -3.08 3.87
C THR A 157 -4.27 -2.17 3.87
N SER A 158 -4.19 -1.06 4.60
CA SER A 158 -5.20 0.01 4.59
C SER A 158 -4.50 1.36 4.73
N ASN A 159 -4.98 2.35 3.97
CA ASN A 159 -4.52 3.74 4.04
C ASN A 159 -5.22 4.55 5.15
N ASN A 160 -6.07 3.88 5.94
CA ASN A 160 -6.93 4.48 6.94
C ASN A 160 -7.89 5.54 6.34
N GLU A 161 -8.34 5.30 5.10
CA GLU A 161 -9.33 6.16 4.42
C GLU A 161 -10.75 5.95 4.96
N LYS A 162 -11.06 4.69 5.33
CA LYS A 162 -12.32 4.30 5.98
C LYS A 162 -12.03 3.46 7.21
N GLU A 163 -12.89 3.55 8.20
CA GLU A 163 -12.83 2.67 9.37
C GLU A 163 -13.20 1.24 8.98
N LEU A 164 -12.39 0.29 9.44
CA LEU A 164 -12.62 -1.13 9.21
C LEU A 164 -13.44 -1.69 10.39
N PRO A 165 -14.40 -2.60 10.13
CA PRO A 165 -15.23 -3.17 11.19
C PRO A 165 -14.43 -3.90 12.29
N ASP A 166 -14.82 -3.75 13.55
CA ASP A 166 -14.18 -4.42 14.69
C ASP A 166 -14.14 -5.95 14.59
N ALA A 167 -15.13 -6.55 13.91
CA ALA A 167 -15.18 -7.99 13.65
C ALA A 167 -14.00 -8.45 12.76
N PHE A 168 -13.58 -7.59 11.83
CA PHE A 168 -12.41 -7.79 10.97
C PHE A 168 -11.11 -7.58 11.72
N LEU A 169 -11.01 -6.48 12.47
CA LEU A 169 -9.83 -6.15 13.27
C LEU A 169 -9.47 -7.26 14.27
N ARG A 170 -10.47 -7.82 14.97
CA ARG A 170 -10.25 -8.87 15.98
C ARG A 170 -9.65 -10.17 15.43
N ARG A 171 -9.82 -10.44 14.13
CA ARG A 171 -9.31 -11.65 13.47
C ARG A 171 -7.90 -11.49 12.93
N CYS A 172 -7.47 -10.26 12.69
CA CYS A 172 -6.13 -9.94 12.22
C CYS A 172 -5.17 -9.61 13.38
N PHE A 173 -3.88 -9.89 13.20
CA PHE A 173 -2.85 -9.13 13.89
C PHE A 173 -2.83 -7.72 13.33
N PHE A 174 -2.71 -6.74 14.22
CA PHE A 174 -2.73 -5.35 13.83
C PHE A 174 -1.36 -4.73 14.07
N HIS A 175 -0.87 -4.01 13.06
CA HIS A 175 0.30 -3.16 13.21
C HIS A 175 0.08 -1.83 12.49
N PHE A 176 0.44 -0.74 13.16
CA PHE A 176 0.38 0.60 12.61
C PHE A 176 1.79 1.07 12.25
N ILE A 177 2.02 1.38 10.98
CA ILE A 177 3.26 1.96 10.49
C ILE A 177 3.12 3.48 10.56
N SER A 178 3.80 4.05 11.54
CA SER A 178 3.96 5.50 11.67
C SER A 178 4.70 6.07 10.46
N PHE A 179 4.39 7.33 10.13
CA PHE A 179 5.20 8.05 9.16
C PHE A 179 6.66 8.12 9.66
N PRO A 180 7.67 7.86 8.81
CA PRO A 180 9.04 7.74 9.30
C PRO A 180 9.57 9.06 9.83
N ASP A 181 10.37 8.99 10.90
CA ASP A 181 11.10 10.12 11.43
C ASP A 181 12.25 10.55 10.51
N ARG A 182 12.92 11.65 10.87
CA ARG A 182 14.05 12.20 10.09
C ARG A 182 15.16 11.20 9.86
N GLU A 183 15.53 10.41 10.88
CA GLU A 183 16.61 9.43 10.76
C GLU A 183 16.23 8.27 9.85
N THR A 184 15.01 7.76 9.97
CA THR A 184 14.51 6.68 9.12
C THR A 184 14.31 7.15 7.69
N MET A 185 13.80 8.36 7.50
CA MET A 185 13.63 8.97 6.19
C MET A 185 14.97 9.19 5.48
N LYS A 186 16.00 9.62 6.21
CA LYS A 186 17.35 9.73 5.67
C LYS A 186 17.87 8.37 5.17
N ARG A 187 17.71 7.32 5.97
CA ARG A 187 18.07 5.95 5.55
C ARG A 187 17.30 5.50 4.31
N ILE A 188 16.01 5.86 4.20
CA ILE A 188 15.20 5.57 3.01
C ILE A 188 15.78 6.32 1.79
N VAL A 189 16.10 7.61 1.94
CA VAL A 189 16.71 8.42 0.88
C VAL A 189 18.05 7.84 0.44
N ASP A 190 18.91 7.40 1.37
CA ASP A 190 20.22 6.83 1.07
C ASP A 190 20.13 5.53 0.23
N VAL A 191 19.09 4.71 0.45
CA VAL A 191 18.80 3.52 -0.36
C VAL A 191 18.41 3.90 -1.79
N HIS A 192 17.67 4.99 -1.96
CA HIS A 192 17.23 5.46 -3.28
C HIS A 192 18.30 6.28 -4.02
N PHE A 193 19.16 7.00 -3.30
CA PHE A 193 20.16 7.92 -3.85
C PHE A 193 21.53 7.80 -3.14
N PRO A 194 22.28 6.71 -3.34
CA PRO A 194 23.51 6.44 -2.58
C PRO A 194 24.66 7.44 -2.80
N ASN A 195 24.60 8.24 -3.87
CA ASN A 195 25.68 9.17 -4.27
C ASN A 195 25.26 10.65 -4.22
N VAL A 196 24.17 10.98 -3.54
CA VAL A 196 23.65 12.36 -3.47
C VAL A 196 24.46 13.22 -2.50
N GLN A 197 24.53 14.52 -2.77
CA GLN A 197 25.15 15.47 -1.84
C GLN A 197 24.35 15.55 -0.54
N LEU A 198 25.04 15.35 0.60
CA LEU A 198 24.40 15.30 1.91
C LEU A 198 23.70 16.61 2.28
N ASP A 199 24.27 17.75 1.87
CA ASP A 199 23.72 19.08 2.16
C ASP A 199 22.39 19.31 1.44
N LEU A 200 22.27 18.86 0.17
CA LEU A 200 21.04 18.91 -0.61
C LEU A 200 19.94 18.08 0.07
N VAL A 201 20.27 16.85 0.49
CA VAL A 201 19.32 15.98 1.18
C VAL A 201 18.87 16.62 2.49
N ASN A 202 19.78 17.12 3.31
CA ASN A 202 19.42 17.73 4.59
C ASN A 202 18.48 18.94 4.40
N GLN A 203 18.77 19.82 3.43
CA GLN A 203 17.92 20.99 3.14
C GLN A 203 16.53 20.59 2.62
N ALA A 204 16.47 19.62 1.70
CA ALA A 204 15.20 19.08 1.21
C ALA A 204 14.39 18.43 2.36
N MET A 205 15.07 17.65 3.20
CA MET A 205 14.47 17.03 4.38
C MET A 205 13.91 18.07 5.37
N ASP A 206 14.63 19.17 5.58
CA ASP A 206 14.17 20.28 6.42
C ASP A 206 12.86 20.87 5.89
N MET A 207 12.86 21.30 4.63
CA MET A 207 11.67 21.85 3.98
C MET A 207 10.50 20.85 3.95
N PHE A 208 10.78 19.58 3.70
CA PHE A 208 9.75 18.54 3.64
C PHE A 208 9.01 18.41 4.98
N PHE A 209 9.74 18.33 6.10
CA PHE A 209 9.13 18.24 7.41
C PHE A 209 8.47 19.55 7.84
N GLU A 210 9.06 20.70 7.52
CA GLU A 210 8.42 22.00 7.75
C GLU A 210 7.05 22.10 7.06
N VAL A 211 6.96 21.73 5.79
CA VAL A 211 5.69 21.69 5.04
C VAL A 211 4.69 20.74 5.71
N ARG A 212 5.15 19.58 6.14
CA ARG A 212 4.30 18.53 6.74
C ARG A 212 3.79 18.90 8.15
N ASP A 213 4.49 19.80 8.84
CA ASP A 213 4.13 20.34 10.15
C ASP A 213 3.18 21.55 10.07
N ILE A 214 2.92 22.10 8.87
CA ILE A 214 1.97 23.20 8.67
C ILE A 214 0.56 22.76 9.14
N PRO A 215 -0.02 23.44 10.14
CA PRO A 215 -1.36 23.13 10.60
C PRO A 215 -2.41 23.37 9.52
N GLY A 216 -3.36 22.44 9.38
CA GLY A 216 -4.48 22.58 8.44
C GLY A 216 -4.18 22.12 7.01
N LEU A 217 -2.97 21.62 6.73
CA LEU A 217 -2.66 20.99 5.45
C LEU A 217 -3.58 19.79 5.22
N ARG A 218 -4.32 19.81 4.11
CA ARG A 218 -5.31 18.76 3.81
C ARG A 218 -4.65 17.46 3.42
N LYS A 219 -3.62 17.54 2.58
CA LYS A 219 -2.84 16.38 2.17
C LYS A 219 -1.38 16.58 2.53
N LYS A 220 -0.96 15.93 3.60
CA LYS A 220 0.45 15.87 3.99
C LYS A 220 1.28 15.15 2.94
N PRO A 221 2.46 15.68 2.58
CA PRO A 221 3.33 15.00 1.64
C PRO A 221 3.86 13.69 2.24
N SER A 222 4.05 12.71 1.38
CA SER A 222 4.44 11.34 1.67
C SER A 222 5.91 11.09 1.28
N THR A 223 6.45 9.94 1.70
CA THR A 223 7.78 9.48 1.30
C THR A 223 7.97 9.49 -0.22
N SER A 224 6.98 9.02 -0.98
CA SER A 224 7.05 9.00 -2.45
C SER A 224 7.16 10.41 -3.05
N GLU A 225 6.42 11.37 -2.50
CA GLU A 225 6.46 12.78 -2.94
C GLU A 225 7.83 13.42 -2.61
N LEU A 226 8.44 13.09 -1.48
CA LEU A 226 9.83 13.50 -1.18
C LEU A 226 10.83 12.91 -2.17
N ILE A 227 10.76 11.61 -2.43
CA ILE A 227 11.69 10.91 -3.33
C ILE A 227 11.58 11.49 -4.75
N ASP A 228 10.37 11.75 -5.24
CA ASP A 228 10.17 12.35 -6.57
C ASP A 228 10.62 13.82 -6.60
N TRP A 229 10.43 14.57 -5.51
CA TRP A 229 10.95 15.92 -5.41
C TRP A 229 12.48 15.97 -5.42
N LEU A 230 13.15 15.07 -4.69
CA LEU A 230 14.61 14.93 -4.73
C LEU A 230 15.12 14.59 -6.15
N LYS A 231 14.45 13.68 -6.87
CA LYS A 231 14.79 13.40 -8.28
C LYS A 231 14.72 14.65 -9.14
N LEU A 232 13.70 15.48 -8.96
CA LEU A 232 13.52 16.71 -9.72
C LEU A 232 14.61 17.73 -9.39
N LEU A 233 14.94 17.93 -8.11
CA LEU A 233 16.03 18.81 -7.69
C LEU A 233 17.37 18.38 -8.30
N MET A 234 17.62 17.08 -8.39
CA MET A 234 18.84 16.53 -8.99
C MET A 234 18.86 16.62 -10.53
N ALA A 235 17.70 16.49 -11.18
CA ALA A 235 17.61 16.50 -12.64
C ALA A 235 17.78 17.90 -13.25
N ASP A 236 17.36 18.93 -12.52
CA ASP A 236 17.40 20.31 -12.99
C ASP A 236 18.81 20.95 -12.86
N ASP A 237 19.81 20.17 -12.40
CA ASP A 237 21.17 20.61 -12.04
C ASP A 237 21.13 21.94 -11.27
N MET A 238 20.12 22.05 -10.40
CA MET A 238 19.71 23.33 -9.86
C MET A 238 20.88 23.88 -9.05
N PRO A 239 21.36 25.10 -9.34
CA PRO A 239 22.48 25.67 -8.61
C PRO A 239 22.15 25.64 -7.13
N ASP A 240 23.09 25.15 -6.32
CA ASP A 240 23.10 25.18 -4.85
C ASP A 240 22.50 26.48 -4.27
N GLU A 241 22.62 27.59 -4.99
CA GLU A 241 22.05 28.90 -4.70
C GLU A 241 20.52 28.95 -4.57
N ILE A 242 19.71 28.12 -5.23
CA ILE A 242 18.23 28.21 -5.11
C ILE A 242 17.74 27.64 -3.77
N LEU A 243 18.47 26.66 -3.23
CA LEU A 243 18.22 26.08 -1.91
C LEU A 243 18.98 26.85 -0.81
N LYS A 244 20.20 27.33 -1.09
CA LYS A 244 21.02 28.13 -0.14
C LYS A 244 20.53 29.58 0.01
N ASN A 245 20.02 30.22 -1.05
CA ASN A 245 19.40 31.55 -0.99
C ASN A 245 17.88 31.45 -0.78
N HIS A 246 17.43 30.43 -0.03
CA HIS A 246 16.08 30.41 0.49
C HIS A 246 15.99 31.48 1.58
N ASP A 247 15.81 32.71 1.10
CA ASP A 247 15.38 33.82 1.89
C ASP A 247 14.14 33.34 2.66
N SER A 248 14.21 33.36 3.99
CA SER A 248 13.12 32.97 4.91
C SER A 248 11.76 33.63 4.57
N SER A 249 11.78 34.62 3.67
CA SER A 249 10.66 35.32 3.03
C SER A 249 9.95 34.55 1.89
N LYS A 250 10.50 33.47 1.34
CA LYS A 250 9.86 32.61 0.31
C LYS A 250 9.34 31.34 0.97
N ALA A 251 8.16 31.35 1.59
CA ALA A 251 7.65 30.17 2.31
C ALA A 251 7.26 28.95 1.43
N ILE A 252 7.59 28.93 0.13
CA ILE A 252 7.17 27.88 -0.80
C ILE A 252 8.41 27.19 -1.37
N PRO A 253 8.56 25.86 -1.18
CA PRO A 253 9.68 25.12 -1.74
C PRO A 253 9.76 25.24 -3.28
N PRO A 254 10.96 25.20 -3.86
CA PRO A 254 11.11 25.11 -5.31
C PRO A 254 10.42 23.85 -5.83
N LEU A 255 9.82 23.91 -7.02
CA LEU A 255 9.10 22.78 -7.62
C LEU A 255 8.04 22.17 -6.67
N TYR A 256 7.38 23.00 -5.84
CA TYR A 256 6.41 22.55 -4.83
C TYR A 256 5.30 21.64 -5.37
N GLY A 257 4.98 21.69 -6.67
CA GLY A 257 4.02 20.77 -7.30
C GLY A 257 4.43 19.29 -7.21
N ALA A 258 5.70 19.00 -6.92
CA ALA A 258 6.17 17.66 -6.59
C ALA A 258 5.69 17.20 -5.20
N LEU A 259 5.72 18.10 -4.21
CA LEU A 259 5.36 17.85 -2.81
C LEU A 259 3.86 18.01 -2.55
N LEU A 260 3.26 19.08 -3.07
CA LEU A 260 1.89 19.49 -2.81
C LEU A 260 0.99 19.08 -3.97
N LYS A 261 0.00 18.24 -3.68
CA LYS A 261 -0.96 17.74 -4.67
C LYS A 261 -2.36 18.33 -4.51
N ASN A 262 -2.52 19.38 -3.70
CA ASN A 262 -3.80 20.03 -3.44
C ASN A 262 -3.69 21.54 -3.68
N GLU A 263 -4.57 22.07 -4.53
CA GLU A 263 -4.54 23.49 -4.91
C GLU A 263 -4.79 24.42 -3.72
N GLN A 264 -5.66 24.02 -2.78
CA GLN A 264 -5.97 24.85 -1.62
C GLN A 264 -4.81 24.90 -0.63
N ASP A 265 -4.06 23.80 -0.52
CA ASP A 265 -2.81 23.75 0.26
C ASP A 265 -1.75 24.69 -0.36
N VAL A 266 -1.67 24.76 -1.69
CA VAL A 266 -0.81 25.72 -2.41
C VAL A 266 -1.24 27.16 -2.14
N HIS A 267 -2.53 27.50 -2.33
CA HIS A 267 -3.07 28.84 -2.06
C HIS A 267 -2.89 29.28 -0.60
N MET A 268 -2.90 28.33 0.33
CA MET A 268 -2.65 28.59 1.75
C MET A 268 -1.19 28.95 1.99
N LEU A 269 -0.26 28.19 1.44
CA LEU A 269 1.18 28.45 1.51
C LEU A 269 1.56 29.77 0.84
N GLU A 270 0.98 30.09 -0.32
CA GLU A 270 1.17 31.39 -0.98
C GLU A 270 0.71 32.57 -0.10
N ARG A 271 -0.42 32.42 0.61
CA ARG A 271 -0.89 33.42 1.55
C ARG A 271 0.02 33.56 2.77
N LEU A 272 0.52 32.46 3.33
CA LEU A 272 1.45 32.49 4.44
C LEU A 272 2.77 33.18 4.04
N ALA A 273 3.31 32.84 2.86
CA ALA A 273 4.49 33.49 2.29
C ALA A 273 4.28 35.00 2.13
N PHE A 274 3.11 35.40 1.64
CA PHE A 274 2.78 36.81 1.44
C PHE A 274 2.68 37.60 2.76
N LEU A 275 2.10 36.99 3.82
CA LEU A 275 1.98 37.63 5.13
C LEU A 275 3.36 37.81 5.80
N GLN A 276 4.22 36.80 5.79
CA GLN A 276 5.58 36.91 6.34
C GLN A 276 6.41 38.01 5.63
N ARG A 277 6.28 38.14 4.30
CA ARG A 277 6.94 39.22 3.54
C ARG A 277 6.47 40.62 3.93
N ARG A 278 5.25 40.77 4.44
CA ARG A 278 4.71 42.06 4.90
C ARG A 278 5.18 42.42 6.30
N GLU A 279 5.42 41.43 7.17
CA GLU A 279 5.95 41.66 8.52
C GLU A 279 7.47 41.93 8.54
N GLN A 280 8.20 41.50 7.51
CA GLN A 280 9.64 41.75 7.35
C GLN A 280 9.96 43.09 6.65
N ARG A 281 8.96 43.89 6.26
CA ARG A 281 9.11 45.23 5.66
C ARG A 281 8.71 46.32 6.64
#